data_AF-A0A351FT66-F1
#
_entry.id   AF-A0A351FT66-F1
#
_cell.length_a   1.000
_cell.length_b   1.000
_cell.length_c   1.000
_cell.angle_alpha   90.00
_cell.angle_beta   90.00
_cell.angle_gamma   90.00
#
_symmetry.space_group_name_H-M   'P 1'
#
loop_
_entity.id
_entity.type
_entity.pdbx_description
1 polymer ?
#
loop_
_entity_poly.entity_id
_entity_poly.type
_entity_poly.pdbx_seq_one_letter_code
_entity_poly.pdbx_strand_id
1 'polypeptide(L)'
;METSDRVVQGPESKEVERIQLEFFDGDQTNDVIDSGFGPYELERLCRATGGTYLALRPGGPRQELSLRMRSSDWPDPLAPRFESKVMRTYRPQYGTQLAYQEMLNTNASCQALHDAGKLPPLRFTKPLIVDFKPKDQADLVRKVNEAQKEAARLTRPLTTLHETLRSGLPGRKELTVPRWQAGYDLALGRATAAKTRIQGYNEMLAALKRDGTFQQPGSTSWHLEPAETTEMSSSVDKLAKTAKQYLEAVITDHAGTPWAFIAKQELQTPLGWKWVER
;
A
#
# COMPACT_ATOMS: atom_id res chain seq x y z
N MET A 1 -17.13 -7.45 33.33
CA MET A 1 -17.34 -7.37 31.88
C MET A 1 -16.18 -8.11 31.27
N GLU A 2 -16.35 -9.40 30.99
CA GLU A 2 -15.31 -10.21 30.35
C GLU A 2 -15.00 -9.58 28.99
N THR A 3 -13.78 -9.12 28.81
CA THR A 3 -13.24 -8.83 27.49
C THR A 3 -13.22 -10.17 26.76
N SER A 4 -14.22 -10.42 25.91
CA SER A 4 -14.18 -11.52 24.94
C SER A 4 -12.81 -11.46 24.28
N ASP A 5 -11.95 -12.45 24.56
CA ASP A 5 -10.67 -12.56 23.88
C ASP A 5 -10.95 -12.50 22.39
N ARG A 6 -10.33 -11.53 21.71
CA ARG A 6 -10.46 -11.36 20.27
C ARG A 6 -10.03 -12.68 19.64
N VAL A 7 -10.89 -13.31 18.85
CA VAL A 7 -10.55 -14.56 18.15
C VAL A 7 -9.30 -14.31 17.32
N VAL A 8 -8.16 -14.87 17.74
CA VAL A 8 -6.90 -14.80 17.01
C VAL A 8 -6.98 -15.82 15.88
N GLN A 9 -7.55 -15.41 14.75
CA GLN A 9 -7.54 -16.22 13.54
C GLN A 9 -6.15 -16.15 12.90
N GLY A 10 -5.61 -17.32 12.55
CA GLY A 10 -4.31 -17.43 11.89
C GLY A 10 -4.28 -16.75 10.51
N PRO A 11 -3.08 -16.49 9.95
CA PRO A 11 -2.93 -15.81 8.67
C PRO A 11 -3.58 -16.59 7.52
N GLU A 12 -4.00 -15.90 6.45
CA GLU A 12 -4.55 -16.52 5.24
C GLU A 12 -3.48 -17.20 4.35
N SER A 13 -2.20 -16.90 4.59
CA SER A 13 -1.04 -17.47 3.92
C SER A 13 -0.10 -18.15 4.90
N LYS A 14 0.79 -19.01 4.40
CA LYS A 14 1.78 -19.72 5.23
C LYS A 14 2.72 -18.75 5.94
N GLU A 15 3.18 -17.75 5.19
CA GLU A 15 4.10 -16.70 5.61
C GLU A 15 3.58 -15.34 5.10
N VAL A 16 4.30 -14.26 5.38
CA VAL A 16 3.90 -12.92 4.96
C VAL A 16 4.07 -12.74 3.44
N GLU A 17 2.95 -12.62 2.73
CA GLU A 17 2.89 -12.41 1.26
C GLU A 17 2.42 -10.99 0.89
N ARG A 18 2.60 -10.02 1.81
CA ARG A 18 2.21 -8.62 1.62
C ARG A 18 3.19 -7.68 2.29
N ILE A 19 3.39 -6.51 1.70
CA ILE A 19 4.15 -5.44 2.34
C ILE A 19 3.35 -4.78 3.46
N GLN A 20 4.03 -4.29 4.48
CA GLN A 20 3.44 -3.56 5.60
C GLN A 20 3.58 -2.05 5.36
N LEU A 21 2.82 -1.53 4.40
CA LEU A 21 2.83 -0.12 3.98
C LEU A 21 1.42 0.48 4.08
N GLU A 22 1.28 1.51 4.89
CA GLU A 22 0.06 2.31 5.04
C GLU A 22 -0.26 3.08 3.73
N PHE A 23 -1.52 3.47 3.52
CA PHE A 23 -1.83 4.41 2.44
C PHE A 23 -1.29 5.80 2.77
N PHE A 24 -0.96 6.57 1.72
CA PHE A 24 -0.33 7.87 1.89
C PHE A 24 -1.22 8.91 2.57
N ASP A 25 -2.53 8.82 2.36
CA ASP A 25 -3.56 9.65 2.99
C ASP A 25 -3.92 9.21 4.43
N GLY A 26 -3.27 8.16 4.93
CA GLY A 26 -3.53 7.58 6.26
C GLY A 26 -4.76 6.68 6.31
N ASP A 27 -5.34 6.33 5.15
CA ASP A 27 -6.43 5.36 5.11
C ASP A 27 -5.95 3.98 5.59
N GLN A 28 -6.78 3.33 6.42
CA GLN A 28 -6.54 2.01 7.00
C GLN A 28 -7.44 0.93 6.40
N THR A 29 -8.18 1.19 5.30
CA THR A 29 -9.02 0.16 4.66
C THR A 29 -8.28 -1.16 4.42
N ASN A 30 -6.98 -1.12 4.13
CA ASN A 30 -6.15 -2.30 3.91
C ASN A 30 -6.10 -3.25 5.13
N ASP A 31 -6.33 -2.74 6.33
CA ASP A 31 -6.36 -3.51 7.57
C ASP A 31 -7.70 -4.26 7.77
N VAL A 32 -8.69 -4.03 6.90
CA VAL A 32 -10.08 -4.51 7.05
C VAL A 32 -10.58 -5.24 5.79
N ILE A 33 -9.70 -5.71 4.90
CA ILE A 33 -10.10 -6.40 3.66
C ILE A 33 -10.38 -7.90 3.91
N ASP A 34 -11.47 -8.44 3.34
CA ASP A 34 -11.79 -9.88 3.32
C ASP A 34 -11.51 -10.50 1.96
N SER A 35 -10.44 -11.29 1.87
CA SER A 35 -10.09 -11.98 0.62
C SER A 35 -11.04 -13.14 0.28
N GLY A 36 -11.85 -13.60 1.25
CA GLY A 36 -12.68 -14.78 1.11
C GLY A 36 -12.03 -16.07 1.59
N PHE A 37 -10.73 -16.08 1.93
CA PHE A 37 -10.04 -17.27 2.44
C PHE A 37 -10.05 -17.37 3.96
N GLY A 38 -10.13 -18.59 4.49
CA GLY A 38 -9.95 -18.83 5.92
C GLY A 38 -8.48 -18.85 6.36
N PRO A 39 -8.24 -19.09 7.66
CA PRO A 39 -6.89 -19.31 8.19
C PRO A 39 -6.18 -20.45 7.47
N TYR A 40 -4.94 -20.21 7.06
CA TYR A 40 -4.17 -21.06 6.17
C TYR A 40 -4.08 -22.52 6.64
N GLU A 41 -3.71 -22.74 7.91
CA GLU A 41 -3.54 -24.11 8.43
C GLU A 41 -4.88 -24.86 8.54
N LEU A 42 -5.98 -24.16 8.83
CA LEU A 42 -7.31 -24.77 8.88
C LEU A 42 -7.80 -25.15 7.48
N GLU A 43 -7.65 -24.23 6.52
CA GLU A 43 -7.93 -24.49 5.11
C GLU A 43 -7.07 -25.64 4.56
N ARG A 44 -5.76 -25.66 4.88
CA ARG A 44 -4.84 -26.73 4.48
C ARG A 44 -5.26 -28.08 5.05
N LEU A 45 -5.60 -28.14 6.34
CA LEU A 45 -6.04 -29.36 7.00
C LEU A 45 -7.34 -29.89 6.39
N CYS A 46 -8.36 -29.03 6.24
CA CYS A 46 -9.62 -29.41 5.62
C CYS A 46 -9.40 -29.97 4.21
N ARG A 47 -8.58 -29.30 3.39
CA ARG A 47 -8.27 -29.78 2.03
C ARG A 47 -7.53 -31.11 2.03
N ALA A 48 -6.58 -31.31 2.94
CA ALA A 48 -5.83 -32.55 3.07
C ALA A 48 -6.71 -33.74 3.48
N THR A 49 -7.82 -33.50 4.19
CA THR A 49 -8.76 -34.53 4.63
C THR A 49 -10.03 -34.65 3.79
N GLY A 50 -10.13 -33.91 2.68
CA GLY A 50 -11.34 -33.87 1.83
C GLY A 50 -12.51 -33.07 2.41
N GLY A 51 -12.29 -32.35 3.52
CA GLY A 51 -13.23 -31.41 4.10
C GLY A 51 -13.23 -30.03 3.45
N THR A 52 -14.08 -29.14 3.95
CA THR A 52 -14.17 -27.73 3.53
C THR A 52 -14.21 -26.83 4.75
N TYR A 53 -13.38 -25.78 4.74
CA TYR A 53 -13.47 -24.73 5.76
C TYR A 53 -14.62 -23.78 5.43
N LEU A 54 -15.52 -23.56 6.38
CA LEU A 54 -16.64 -22.64 6.25
C LEU A 54 -16.45 -21.46 7.20
N ALA A 55 -16.00 -20.32 6.66
CA ALA A 55 -15.95 -19.08 7.41
C ALA A 55 -17.37 -18.52 7.54
N LEU A 56 -17.87 -18.38 8.77
CA LEU A 56 -19.12 -17.67 9.04
C LEU A 56 -18.88 -16.18 8.82
N ARG A 57 -19.39 -15.66 7.70
CA ARG A 57 -19.35 -14.23 7.39
C ARG A 57 -20.70 -13.63 7.74
N PRO A 58 -20.79 -12.61 8.62
CA PRO A 58 -22.05 -11.93 8.84
C PRO A 58 -22.54 -11.41 7.49
N GLY A 59 -23.84 -11.51 7.22
CA GLY A 59 -24.43 -11.00 5.97
C GLY A 59 -24.01 -9.54 5.77
N GLY A 60 -23.80 -9.13 4.52
CA GLY A 60 -23.51 -7.73 4.17
C GLY A 60 -24.58 -6.77 4.72
N PRO A 61 -24.38 -5.45 4.65
CA PRO A 61 -25.20 -4.48 5.36
C PRO A 61 -26.69 -4.68 5.06
N ARG A 62 -27.43 -5.29 5.99
CA ARG A 62 -28.88 -5.13 6.04
C ARG A 62 -29.11 -3.69 6.45
N GLN A 63 -29.81 -2.96 5.60
CA GLN A 63 -30.06 -1.51 5.64
C GLN A 63 -30.68 -0.98 6.96
N GLU A 64 -30.93 -1.82 7.96
CA GLU A 64 -31.75 -1.46 9.13
C GLU A 64 -31.06 -1.55 10.50
N LEU A 65 -29.81 -2.02 10.65
CA LEU A 65 -29.29 -2.26 12.02
C LEU A 65 -27.79 -2.04 12.30
N SER A 66 -27.09 -1.17 11.56
CA SER A 66 -25.61 -1.06 11.69
C SER A 66 -25.06 0.24 12.28
N LEU A 67 -25.77 0.91 13.20
CA LEU A 67 -25.25 2.10 13.90
C LEU A 67 -24.71 1.83 15.32
N ARG A 68 -24.82 0.60 15.86
CA ARG A 68 -24.47 0.32 17.27
C ARG A 68 -23.55 -0.86 17.54
N MET A 69 -23.03 -1.55 16.53
CA MET A 69 -22.05 -2.62 16.76
C MET A 69 -20.95 -2.54 15.70
N ARG A 70 -19.84 -1.87 16.04
CA ARG A 70 -18.54 -2.33 15.53
C ARG A 70 -18.31 -3.68 16.21
N SER A 71 -18.83 -4.75 15.63
CA SER A 71 -18.57 -6.10 16.15
C SER A 71 -17.06 -6.34 16.07
N SER A 72 -16.49 -6.92 17.13
CA SER A 72 -15.14 -7.48 17.12
C SER A 72 -15.00 -8.72 16.22
N ASP A 73 -16.08 -9.09 15.53
CA ASP A 73 -16.20 -10.31 14.74
C ASP A 73 -15.55 -10.13 13.36
N TRP A 74 -14.69 -11.08 12.98
CA TRP A 74 -14.13 -11.24 11.64
C TRP A 74 -15.14 -12.06 10.81
N PRO A 75 -15.59 -11.60 9.62
CA PRO A 75 -15.33 -10.32 8.96
C PRO A 75 -15.98 -9.14 9.62
N ASP A 76 -15.29 -8.00 9.57
CA ASP A 76 -16.00 -6.73 9.66
C ASP A 76 -17.13 -6.73 8.61
N PRO A 77 -18.40 -6.51 9.00
CA PRO A 77 -19.51 -6.48 8.06
C PRO A 77 -19.35 -5.45 6.93
N LEU A 78 -18.53 -4.41 7.15
CA LEU A 78 -18.23 -3.34 6.21
C LEU A 78 -16.95 -3.60 5.39
N ALA A 79 -16.23 -4.69 5.66
CA ALA A 79 -15.06 -5.11 4.89
C ALA A 79 -15.41 -5.26 3.40
N PRO A 80 -14.60 -4.73 2.47
CA PRO A 80 -14.71 -5.07 1.06
C PRO A 80 -14.65 -6.59 0.86
N ARG A 81 -15.60 -7.13 0.09
CA ARG A 81 -15.71 -8.56 -0.23
C ARG A 81 -15.59 -8.79 -1.72
N PHE A 82 -15.04 -9.94 -2.08
CA PHE A 82 -14.78 -10.31 -3.48
C PHE A 82 -15.49 -11.60 -3.84
N GLU A 83 -15.86 -11.73 -5.11
CA GLU A 83 -16.59 -12.88 -5.59
C GLU A 83 -15.75 -14.16 -5.46
N SER A 84 -16.32 -15.19 -4.82
CA SER A 84 -15.65 -16.47 -4.63
C SER A 84 -15.26 -17.16 -5.95
N LYS A 85 -16.03 -16.91 -7.02
CA LYS A 85 -15.75 -17.41 -8.38
C LYS A 85 -14.44 -16.83 -8.91
N VAL A 86 -14.19 -15.54 -8.71
CA VAL A 86 -12.94 -14.86 -9.10
C VAL A 86 -11.80 -15.32 -8.20
N MET A 87 -12.01 -15.28 -6.88
CA MET A 87 -10.98 -15.60 -5.90
C MET A 87 -10.53 -17.07 -5.95
N ARG A 88 -11.33 -18.00 -6.50
CA ARG A 88 -10.94 -19.43 -6.63
C ARG A 88 -9.56 -19.63 -7.29
N THR A 89 -9.19 -18.77 -8.24
CA THR A 89 -7.90 -18.83 -8.95
C THR A 89 -6.73 -18.26 -8.13
N TYR A 90 -7.03 -17.46 -7.10
CA TYR A 90 -6.07 -16.76 -6.24
C TYR A 90 -5.87 -17.46 -4.89
N ARG A 91 -6.21 -18.75 -4.80
CA ARG A 91 -6.07 -19.53 -3.56
C ARG A 91 -4.63 -19.53 -3.07
N PRO A 92 -4.41 -19.44 -1.75
CA PRO A 92 -3.12 -19.75 -1.17
C PRO A 92 -2.64 -21.13 -1.62
N GLN A 93 -1.33 -21.27 -1.82
CA GLN A 93 -0.74 -22.57 -2.15
C GLN A 93 -0.64 -23.40 -0.87
N TYR A 94 -1.62 -24.29 -0.64
CA TYR A 94 -1.74 -25.12 0.57
C TYR A 94 -0.72 -26.28 0.64
N GLY A 95 0.54 -26.01 0.31
CA GLY A 95 1.64 -26.98 0.27
C GLY A 95 2.35 -27.19 1.61
N THR A 96 3.41 -27.99 1.59
CA THR A 96 4.32 -28.18 2.72
C THR A 96 5.25 -26.97 2.88
N GLN A 97 5.90 -26.83 4.04
CA GLN A 97 6.91 -25.79 4.25
C GLN A 97 8.07 -25.90 3.24
N LEU A 98 8.47 -27.13 2.90
CA LEU A 98 9.52 -27.39 1.92
C LEU A 98 9.13 -26.85 0.55
N ALA A 99 7.91 -27.16 0.08
CA ALA A 99 7.42 -26.66 -1.21
C ALA A 99 7.31 -25.13 -1.25
N TYR A 100 6.92 -24.50 -0.13
CA TYR A 100 6.91 -23.04 -0.01
C TYR A 100 8.32 -22.46 -0.14
N GLN A 101 9.30 -23.03 0.56
CA GLN A 101 10.69 -22.57 0.48
C GLN A 101 11.31 -22.80 -0.90
N GLU A 102 11.03 -23.93 -1.55
CA GLU A 102 11.46 -24.21 -2.91
C GLU A 102 10.90 -23.17 -3.90
N MET A 103 9.64 -22.80 -3.77
CA MET A 103 9.00 -21.76 -4.58
C MET A 103 9.70 -20.40 -4.40
N LEU A 104 10.00 -20.00 -3.16
CA LEU A 104 10.76 -18.78 -2.90
C LEU A 104 12.15 -18.84 -3.53
N ASN A 105 12.87 -19.95 -3.35
CA ASN A 105 14.22 -20.12 -3.89
C ASN A 105 14.26 -20.13 -5.43
N THR A 106 13.18 -20.56 -6.08
CA THR A 106 13.10 -20.73 -7.54
C THR A 106 12.63 -19.47 -8.25
N ASN A 107 11.91 -18.57 -7.58
CA ASN A 107 11.39 -17.34 -8.18
C ASN A 107 11.81 -16.09 -7.39
N ALA A 108 12.63 -15.25 -8.02
CA ALA A 108 13.16 -14.03 -7.41
C ALA A 108 12.07 -13.03 -6.99
N SER A 109 10.93 -12.96 -7.69
CA SER A 109 9.82 -12.07 -7.31
C SER A 109 9.13 -12.55 -6.04
N CYS A 110 8.93 -13.86 -5.89
CA CYS A 110 8.37 -14.44 -4.67
C CYS A 110 9.29 -14.21 -3.46
N GLN A 111 10.60 -14.47 -3.62
CA GLN A 111 11.60 -14.18 -2.59
C GLN A 111 11.59 -12.69 -2.20
N ALA A 112 11.61 -11.80 -3.18
CA ALA A 112 11.60 -10.36 -2.94
C ALA A 112 10.34 -9.88 -2.23
N LEU A 113 9.16 -10.40 -2.57
CA LEU A 113 7.91 -10.07 -1.88
C LEU A 113 7.93 -10.57 -0.43
N HIS A 114 8.40 -11.80 -0.20
CA HIS A 114 8.53 -12.39 1.13
C HIS A 114 9.49 -11.59 2.01
N ASP A 115 10.65 -11.22 1.48
CA ASP A 115 11.64 -10.42 2.21
C ASP A 115 11.13 -9.00 2.48
N ALA A 116 10.44 -8.39 1.51
CA ALA A 116 9.80 -7.09 1.69
C ALA A 116 8.70 -7.11 2.75
N GLY A 117 7.94 -8.21 2.83
CA GLY A 117 6.90 -8.41 3.85
C GLY A 117 7.45 -8.49 5.28
N LYS A 118 8.69 -8.94 5.43
CA LYS A 118 9.41 -9.02 6.72
C LYS A 118 10.01 -7.69 7.18
N LEU A 119 10.06 -6.68 6.32
CA LEU A 119 10.53 -5.35 6.73
C LEU A 119 9.58 -4.73 7.77
N PRO A 120 10.09 -3.84 8.64
CA PRO A 120 9.27 -3.15 9.62
C PRO A 120 8.10 -2.39 8.96
N PRO A 121 6.93 -2.30 9.63
CA PRO A 121 5.81 -1.53 9.11
C PRO A 121 6.18 -0.08 8.84
N LEU A 122 5.85 0.40 7.64
CA LEU A 122 6.01 1.79 7.25
C LEU A 122 4.69 2.51 7.40
N ARG A 123 4.67 3.45 8.34
CA ARG A 123 3.51 4.25 8.72
C ARG A 123 3.77 5.75 8.55
N PHE A 124 2.80 6.45 7.99
CA PHE A 124 2.76 7.90 7.82
C PHE A 124 2.21 8.56 9.10
N THR A 125 2.84 8.28 10.24
CA THR A 125 2.35 8.68 11.57
C THR A 125 2.29 10.18 11.82
N LYS A 126 3.01 10.97 11.01
CA LYS A 126 2.97 12.43 11.05
C LYS A 126 2.56 12.94 9.67
N PRO A 127 1.54 13.82 9.59
CA PRO A 127 1.18 14.43 8.33
C PRO A 127 2.33 15.30 7.82
N LEU A 128 2.49 15.35 6.50
CA LEU A 128 3.45 16.25 5.88
C LEU A 128 3.00 17.70 6.05
N ILE A 129 3.96 18.60 6.19
CA ILE A 129 3.69 20.04 6.25
C ILE A 129 3.53 20.53 4.81
N VAL A 130 2.30 20.87 4.44
CA VAL A 130 1.96 21.32 3.09
C VAL A 130 1.63 22.80 3.00
N ASP A 131 1.31 23.46 4.12
CA ASP A 131 1.03 24.89 4.19
C ASP A 131 2.23 25.68 4.72
N PHE A 132 2.68 26.66 3.93
CA PHE A 132 3.82 27.52 4.25
C PHE A 132 3.36 28.98 4.25
N LYS A 133 3.32 29.57 5.44
CA LYS A 133 3.02 30.99 5.68
C LYS A 133 4.25 31.68 6.27
N PRO A 134 5.28 31.99 5.47
CA PRO A 134 6.51 32.60 5.96
C PRO A 134 6.34 34.11 6.18
N LYS A 135 7.01 34.66 7.19
CA LYS A 135 7.09 36.12 7.39
C LYS A 135 8.17 36.78 6.51
N ASP A 136 9.24 36.03 6.27
CA ASP A 136 10.40 36.43 5.49
C ASP A 136 11.11 35.16 4.97
N GLN A 137 12.17 35.35 4.17
CA GLN A 137 12.93 34.26 3.58
C GLN A 137 13.61 33.35 4.63
N ALA A 138 14.04 33.90 5.77
CA ALA A 138 14.68 33.11 6.80
C ALA A 138 13.67 32.19 7.52
N ASP A 139 12.47 32.71 7.77
CA ASP A 139 11.35 31.93 8.31
C ASP A 139 10.90 30.84 7.33
N LEU A 140 10.86 31.14 6.03
CA LEU A 140 10.59 30.14 4.99
C LEU A 140 11.59 28.99 5.06
N VAL A 141 12.89 29.30 5.02
CA VAL A 141 13.97 28.29 5.07
C VAL A 141 13.82 27.43 6.32
N ARG A 142 13.52 28.03 7.47
CA ARG A 142 13.31 27.31 8.73
C ARG A 142 12.11 26.36 8.64
N LYS A 143 10.97 26.83 8.13
CA LYS A 143 9.74 26.01 7.96
C LYS A 143 9.98 24.84 6.99
N VAL A 144 10.66 25.10 5.87
CA VAL A 144 11.03 24.07 4.91
C VAL A 144 11.96 23.02 5.54
N ASN A 145 12.99 23.45 6.27
CA ASN A 145 13.89 22.52 6.95
C ASN A 145 13.14 21.63 7.97
N GLU A 146 12.14 22.18 8.68
CA GLU A 146 11.29 21.38 9.57
C GLU A 146 10.47 20.35 8.77
N ALA A 147 9.84 20.79 7.68
CA ALA A 147 9.04 19.96 6.79
C ALA A 147 9.85 18.81 6.15
N GLN A 148 11.13 19.05 5.85
CA GLN A 148 12.05 18.05 5.29
C GLN A 148 12.42 16.93 6.28
N LYS A 149 12.34 17.15 7.60
CA LYS A 149 12.71 16.14 8.60
C LYS A 149 11.85 14.87 8.47
N GLU A 150 10.55 15.04 8.24
CA GLU A 150 9.63 13.91 8.12
C GLU A 150 9.87 13.13 6.82
N ALA A 151 10.09 13.83 5.71
CA ALA A 151 10.48 13.19 4.45
C ALA A 151 11.79 12.40 4.62
N ALA A 152 12.81 13.00 5.25
CA ALA A 152 14.10 12.35 5.50
C ALA A 152 13.96 11.08 6.36
N ARG A 153 13.05 11.06 7.34
CA ARG A 153 12.73 9.87 8.15
C ARG A 153 12.25 8.71 7.29
N LEU A 154 11.40 8.99 6.29
CA LEU A 154 10.75 7.98 5.43
C LEU A 154 11.61 7.58 4.23
N THR A 155 12.53 8.43 3.78
CA THR A 155 13.34 8.21 2.57
C THR A 155 14.10 6.89 2.59
N ARG A 156 14.86 6.61 3.67
CA ARG A 156 15.69 5.40 3.74
C ARG A 156 14.83 4.12 3.80
N PRO A 157 13.85 4.00 4.71
CA PRO A 157 13.00 2.80 4.76
C PRO A 157 12.23 2.53 3.45
N LEU A 158 11.68 3.57 2.80
CA LEU A 158 11.01 3.42 1.50
C LEU A 158 11.96 3.02 0.38
N THR A 159 13.19 3.55 0.40
CA THR A 159 14.22 3.17 -0.57
C THR A 159 14.60 1.70 -0.39
N THR A 160 14.80 1.24 0.85
CA THR A 160 15.05 -0.17 1.15
C THR A 160 13.91 -1.06 0.68
N LEU A 161 12.65 -0.73 1.03
CA LEU A 161 11.48 -1.51 0.60
C LEU A 161 11.41 -1.62 -0.93
N HIS A 162 11.53 -0.50 -1.63
CA HIS A 162 11.52 -0.45 -3.08
C HIS A 162 12.67 -1.27 -3.70
N GLU A 163 13.89 -1.15 -3.17
CA GLU A 163 15.05 -1.89 -3.68
C GLU A 163 14.95 -3.39 -3.44
N THR A 164 14.44 -3.81 -2.27
CA THR A 164 14.13 -5.21 -1.97
C THR A 164 13.15 -5.78 -2.97
N LEU A 165 12.07 -5.06 -3.30
CA LEU A 165 11.10 -5.51 -4.30
C LEU A 165 11.71 -5.52 -5.71
N ARG A 166 12.44 -4.46 -6.08
CA ARG A 166 13.05 -4.31 -7.40
C ARG A 166 14.07 -5.41 -7.69
N SER A 167 14.76 -5.96 -6.69
CA SER A 167 15.69 -7.08 -6.89
C SER A 167 14.99 -8.35 -7.43
N GLY A 168 13.69 -8.49 -7.18
CA GLY A 168 12.87 -9.60 -7.66
C GLY A 168 12.36 -9.48 -9.10
N LEU A 169 12.55 -8.33 -9.77
CA LEU A 169 12.04 -8.08 -11.12
C LEU A 169 12.45 -9.15 -12.16
N PRO A 170 13.68 -9.69 -12.15
CA PRO A 170 14.08 -10.70 -13.13
C PRO A 170 13.19 -11.95 -13.15
N GLY A 171 12.58 -12.31 -12.01
CA GLY A 171 11.71 -13.50 -11.88
C GLY A 171 10.23 -13.25 -12.22
N ARG A 172 9.85 -12.01 -12.55
CA ARG A 172 8.43 -11.64 -12.70
C ARG A 172 7.82 -12.28 -13.94
N LYS A 173 8.60 -12.47 -15.01
CA LYS A 173 8.14 -13.05 -16.28
C LYS A 173 7.88 -14.56 -16.17
N GLU A 174 8.59 -15.28 -15.30
CA GLU A 174 8.38 -16.71 -15.03
C GLU A 174 7.29 -16.97 -13.98
N LEU A 175 6.83 -15.92 -13.29
CA LEU A 175 5.82 -16.05 -12.25
C LEU A 175 4.44 -16.26 -12.88
N THR A 176 3.86 -17.44 -12.70
CA THR A 176 2.57 -17.84 -13.32
C THR A 176 1.40 -17.94 -12.36
N VAL A 177 1.68 -17.95 -11.04
CA VAL A 177 0.64 -18.08 -10.01
C VAL A 177 -0.03 -16.72 -9.80
N PRO A 178 -1.34 -16.56 -10.10
CA PRO A 178 -1.97 -15.23 -10.12
C PRO A 178 -1.92 -14.48 -8.80
N ARG A 179 -2.02 -15.19 -7.67
CA ARG A 179 -1.84 -14.61 -6.33
C ARG A 179 -0.49 -13.95 -6.14
N TRP A 180 0.58 -14.61 -6.58
CA TRP A 180 1.94 -14.08 -6.47
C TRP A 180 2.19 -12.95 -7.47
N GLN A 181 1.67 -13.06 -8.69
CA GLN A 181 1.72 -11.98 -9.69
C GLN A 181 1.09 -10.70 -9.12
N ALA A 182 -0.17 -10.80 -8.65
CA ALA A 182 -0.92 -9.70 -8.08
C ALA A 182 -0.24 -9.12 -6.83
N GLY A 183 0.24 -10.00 -5.94
CA GLY A 183 0.93 -9.59 -4.71
C GLY A 183 2.22 -8.83 -4.97
N TYR A 184 3.06 -9.35 -5.87
CA TYR A 184 4.34 -8.73 -6.20
C TYR A 184 4.16 -7.40 -6.94
N ASP A 185 3.31 -7.36 -7.96
CA ASP A 185 3.09 -6.15 -8.76
C ASP A 185 2.45 -5.04 -7.93
N LEU A 186 1.47 -5.40 -7.08
CA LEU A 186 0.89 -4.44 -6.15
C LEU A 186 1.94 -3.90 -5.18
N ALA A 187 2.75 -4.79 -4.57
CA ALA A 187 3.77 -4.37 -3.63
C ALA A 187 4.78 -3.42 -4.28
N LEU A 188 5.28 -3.76 -5.47
CA LEU A 188 6.21 -2.93 -6.22
C LEU A 188 5.58 -1.59 -6.60
N GLY A 189 4.35 -1.61 -7.13
CA GLY A 189 3.59 -0.40 -7.48
C GLY A 189 3.41 0.54 -6.28
N ARG A 190 2.94 0.03 -5.14
CA ARG A 190 2.73 0.81 -3.91
C ARG A 190 4.02 1.35 -3.31
N ALA A 191 5.07 0.53 -3.23
CA ALA A 191 6.38 0.98 -2.74
C ALA A 191 6.98 2.08 -3.64
N THR A 192 6.83 1.94 -4.95
CA THR A 192 7.26 2.96 -5.92
C THR A 192 6.42 4.23 -5.79
N ALA A 193 5.11 4.13 -5.61
CA ALA A 193 4.22 5.27 -5.38
C ALA A 193 4.60 6.06 -4.12
N ALA A 194 4.74 5.37 -2.98
CA ALA A 194 5.13 6.00 -1.71
C ALA A 194 6.51 6.66 -1.80
N LYS A 195 7.49 5.98 -2.42
CA LYS A 195 8.82 6.55 -2.68
C LYS A 195 8.74 7.81 -3.55
N THR A 196 7.95 7.76 -4.62
CA THR A 196 7.72 8.90 -5.54
C THR A 196 7.17 10.09 -4.77
N ARG A 197 6.12 9.91 -3.96
CA ARG A 197 5.51 11.00 -3.20
C ARG A 197 6.48 11.64 -2.22
N ILE A 198 7.26 10.85 -1.48
CA ILE A 198 8.23 11.38 -0.51
C ILE A 198 9.42 12.07 -1.19
N GLN A 199 9.96 11.49 -2.27
CA GLN A 199 11.05 12.12 -3.02
C GLN A 199 10.58 13.40 -3.70
N GLY A 200 9.42 13.35 -4.34
CA GLY A 200 8.78 14.49 -4.98
C GLY A 200 8.50 15.63 -4.02
N TYR A 201 7.91 15.33 -2.86
CA TYR A 201 7.71 16.30 -1.80
C TYR A 201 9.03 16.98 -1.39
N ASN A 202 10.09 16.19 -1.18
CA ASN A 202 11.40 16.74 -0.80
C ASN A 202 12.04 17.60 -1.92
N GLU A 203 11.85 17.24 -3.20
CA GLU A 203 12.27 18.06 -4.34
C GLU A 203 11.51 19.39 -4.41
N MET A 204 10.18 19.37 -4.23
CA MET A 204 9.35 20.57 -4.21
C MET A 204 9.76 21.52 -3.08
N LEU A 205 10.06 20.98 -1.90
CA LEU A 205 10.57 21.75 -0.77
C LEU A 205 11.96 22.36 -1.07
N ALA A 206 12.85 21.61 -1.73
CA ALA A 206 14.18 22.10 -2.09
C ALA A 206 14.10 23.22 -3.14
N ALA A 207 13.21 23.10 -4.13
CA ALA A 207 12.95 24.14 -5.12
C ALA A 207 12.41 25.41 -4.46
N LEU A 208 11.44 25.24 -3.55
CA LEU A 208 10.85 26.34 -2.78
C LEU A 208 11.88 27.14 -1.97
N LYS A 209 12.83 26.43 -1.36
CA LYS A 209 13.91 27.03 -0.58
C LYS A 209 14.87 27.86 -1.45
N ARG A 210 15.06 27.48 -2.73
CA ARG A 210 16.01 28.10 -3.66
C ARG A 210 15.41 29.31 -4.38
N ASP A 211 14.22 29.16 -4.95
CA ASP A 211 13.62 30.11 -5.90
C ASP A 211 12.29 30.71 -5.42
N GLY A 212 11.98 30.52 -4.13
CA GLY A 212 10.69 30.84 -3.53
C GLY A 212 10.35 32.33 -3.55
N THR A 213 9.72 32.79 -4.62
CA THR A 213 9.16 34.14 -4.77
C THR A 213 7.73 34.03 -5.28
N PHE A 214 6.82 34.77 -4.67
CA PHE A 214 5.42 34.79 -5.10
C PHE A 214 5.32 35.37 -6.51
N GLN A 215 4.67 34.65 -7.41
CA GLN A 215 4.42 35.11 -8.78
C GLN A 215 3.09 35.85 -8.88
N GLN A 216 2.11 35.51 -8.04
CA GLN A 216 0.78 36.10 -8.01
C GLN A 216 0.74 37.32 -7.08
N PRO A 217 0.22 38.47 -7.56
CA PRO A 217 0.05 39.64 -6.72
C PRO A 217 -0.90 39.35 -5.54
N GLY A 218 -0.45 39.64 -4.32
CA GLY A 218 -1.26 39.50 -3.11
C GLY A 218 -1.13 38.14 -2.41
N SER A 219 -0.42 37.18 -2.99
CA SER A 219 -0.14 35.91 -2.32
C SER A 219 0.77 36.10 -1.10
N THR A 220 0.42 35.43 -0.01
CA THR A 220 1.14 35.47 1.28
C THR A 220 1.54 34.08 1.76
N SER A 221 1.12 33.03 1.05
CA SER A 221 1.34 31.66 1.45
C SER A 221 1.41 30.70 0.27
N TRP A 222 2.09 29.58 0.50
CA TRP A 222 2.11 28.45 -0.42
C TRP A 222 1.41 27.25 0.19
N HIS A 223 0.66 26.56 -0.64
CA HIS A 223 0.05 25.29 -0.35
C HIS A 223 0.57 24.24 -1.32
N LEU A 224 1.12 23.14 -0.82
CA LEU A 224 1.54 22.02 -1.63
C LEU A 224 0.39 21.03 -1.76
N GLU A 225 -0.15 20.85 -2.95
CA GLU A 225 -1.24 19.88 -3.18
C GLU A 225 -0.79 18.71 -4.06
N PRO A 226 -1.34 17.50 -3.82
CA PRO A 226 -1.16 16.37 -4.72
C PRO A 226 -1.64 16.71 -6.14
N ALA A 227 -0.90 16.31 -7.16
CA ALA A 227 -1.23 16.57 -8.57
C ALA A 227 -0.79 15.44 -9.51
N GLU A 228 -1.53 15.30 -10.62
CA GLU A 228 -1.19 14.36 -11.71
C GLU A 228 0.03 14.81 -12.51
N THR A 229 0.20 16.13 -12.69
CA THR A 229 1.33 16.74 -13.39
C THR A 229 2.31 17.34 -12.41
N THR A 230 3.59 17.17 -12.65
CA THR A 230 4.61 17.31 -11.62
C THR A 230 5.72 18.23 -12.06
N GLU A 231 6.05 19.25 -11.26
CA GLU A 231 7.24 20.10 -11.44
C GLU A 231 8.52 19.42 -10.91
N MET A 232 8.53 18.08 -10.93
CA MET A 232 9.56 17.25 -10.34
C MET A 232 10.66 16.89 -11.35
N SER A 233 11.76 16.33 -10.85
CA SER A 233 12.85 15.87 -11.71
C SER A 233 12.39 14.72 -12.63
N SER A 234 13.10 14.57 -13.76
CA SER A 234 12.86 13.46 -14.70
C SER A 234 13.05 12.08 -14.08
N SER A 235 13.81 11.99 -12.97
CA SER A 235 13.98 10.75 -12.21
C SER A 235 12.70 10.40 -11.43
N VAL A 236 12.11 11.38 -10.73
CA VAL A 236 10.87 11.16 -9.96
C VAL A 236 9.68 10.95 -10.90
N ASP A 237 9.62 11.65 -12.02
CA ASP A 237 8.60 11.42 -13.07
C ASP A 237 8.64 9.97 -13.60
N LYS A 238 9.83 9.40 -13.82
CA LYS A 238 9.97 7.98 -14.20
C LYS A 238 9.45 7.03 -13.13
N LEU A 239 9.69 7.32 -11.85
CA LEU A 239 9.14 6.52 -10.75
C LEU A 239 7.61 6.63 -10.71
N ALA A 240 7.06 7.83 -10.88
CA ALA A 240 5.62 8.05 -10.92
C ALA A 240 4.95 7.24 -12.04
N LYS A 241 5.50 7.31 -13.26
CA LYS A 241 5.04 6.53 -14.42
C LYS A 241 5.13 5.03 -14.16
N THR A 242 6.24 4.57 -13.58
CA THR A 242 6.43 3.15 -13.25
C THR A 242 5.41 2.67 -12.22
N ALA A 243 5.20 3.44 -11.13
CA ALA A 243 4.21 3.11 -10.12
C ALA A 243 2.80 3.03 -10.72
N LYS A 244 2.42 4.03 -11.52
CA LYS A 244 1.13 4.07 -12.21
C LYS A 244 0.94 2.86 -13.13
N GLN A 245 1.95 2.52 -13.94
CA GLN A 245 1.92 1.35 -14.82
C GLN A 245 1.66 0.04 -14.05
N TYR A 246 2.39 -0.22 -12.96
CA TYR A 246 2.17 -1.43 -12.16
C TYR A 246 0.79 -1.45 -11.50
N LEU A 247 0.36 -0.32 -10.92
CA LEU A 247 -0.94 -0.25 -10.25
C LEU A 247 -2.10 -0.41 -11.26
N GLU A 248 -2.03 0.23 -12.43
CA GLU A 248 -3.02 0.09 -13.49
C GLU A 248 -3.06 -1.34 -14.08
N ALA A 249 -1.89 -1.98 -14.23
CA ALA A 249 -1.81 -3.39 -14.62
C ALA A 249 -2.50 -4.28 -13.59
N VAL A 250 -2.26 -4.09 -12.28
CA VAL A 250 -2.93 -4.86 -11.22
C VAL A 250 -4.45 -4.66 -11.26
N ILE A 251 -4.92 -3.43 -11.52
CA ILE A 251 -6.35 -3.14 -11.64
C ILE A 251 -6.99 -3.90 -12.80
N THR A 252 -6.27 -3.99 -13.92
CA THR A 252 -6.76 -4.57 -15.18
C THR A 252 -6.66 -6.09 -15.15
N ASP A 253 -5.48 -6.62 -14.84
CA ASP A 253 -5.15 -8.06 -14.93
C ASP A 253 -5.74 -8.86 -13.77
N HIS A 254 -5.97 -8.20 -12.62
CA HIS A 254 -6.50 -8.82 -11.40
C HIS A 254 -7.83 -8.20 -10.97
N ALA A 255 -8.66 -7.78 -11.93
CA ALA A 255 -9.96 -7.17 -11.66
C ALA A 255 -10.85 -8.02 -10.73
N GLY A 256 -11.57 -7.36 -9.83
CA GLY A 256 -12.47 -8.03 -8.87
C GLY A 256 -11.76 -8.75 -7.72
N THR A 257 -10.48 -8.46 -7.48
CA THR A 257 -9.70 -9.02 -6.36
C THR A 257 -9.30 -7.94 -5.34
N PRO A 258 -8.89 -8.34 -4.11
CA PRO A 258 -8.29 -7.45 -3.13
C PRO A 258 -7.16 -6.58 -3.69
N TRP A 259 -6.29 -7.15 -4.51
CA TRP A 259 -5.13 -6.44 -5.03
C TRP A 259 -5.55 -5.30 -5.97
N ALA A 260 -6.51 -5.54 -6.85
CA ALA A 260 -7.06 -4.49 -7.72
C ALA A 260 -7.79 -3.41 -6.91
N PHE A 261 -8.48 -3.76 -5.83
CA PHE A 261 -9.11 -2.79 -4.94
C PHE A 261 -8.08 -1.88 -4.28
N ILE A 262 -7.02 -2.45 -3.69
CA ILE A 262 -5.93 -1.69 -3.07
C ILE A 262 -5.23 -0.80 -4.11
N ALA A 263 -4.98 -1.32 -5.32
CA ALA A 263 -4.36 -0.53 -6.39
C ALA A 263 -5.22 0.66 -6.82
N LYS A 264 -6.55 0.49 -6.95
CA LYS A 264 -7.47 1.60 -7.24
C LYS A 264 -7.40 2.66 -6.14
N GLN A 265 -7.40 2.23 -4.90
CA GLN A 265 -7.34 3.13 -3.76
C GLN A 265 -6.01 3.88 -3.69
N GLU A 266 -4.88 3.20 -3.94
CA GLU A 266 -3.56 3.83 -4.00
C GLU A 266 -3.51 4.96 -5.04
N LEU A 267 -4.18 4.79 -6.19
CA LEU A 267 -4.26 5.78 -7.26
C LEU A 267 -5.28 6.91 -7.02
N GLN A 268 -6.09 6.86 -5.96
CA GLN A 268 -6.97 7.97 -5.60
C GLN A 268 -6.17 9.20 -5.13
N THR A 269 -4.99 8.96 -4.54
CA THR A 269 -4.05 10.03 -4.21
C THR A 269 -3.05 10.20 -5.35
N PRO A 270 -2.96 11.37 -5.99
CA PRO A 270 -1.98 11.62 -7.04
C PRO A 270 -0.54 11.33 -6.59
N LEU A 271 0.32 10.95 -7.54
CA LEU A 271 1.71 10.58 -7.27
C LEU A 271 2.65 11.78 -7.18
N GLY A 272 2.22 12.93 -7.67
CA GLY A 272 3.02 14.13 -7.73
C GLY A 272 2.51 15.27 -6.89
N TRP A 273 3.16 16.41 -7.06
CA TRP A 273 2.95 17.60 -6.25
C TRP A 273 3.02 18.85 -7.12
N LYS A 274 2.28 19.88 -6.72
CA LYS A 274 2.37 21.22 -7.28
C LYS A 274 2.20 22.27 -6.19
N TRP A 275 2.88 23.40 -6.34
CA TRP A 275 2.66 24.56 -5.49
C TRP A 275 1.43 25.36 -5.96
N VAL A 276 0.64 25.81 -5.00
CA VAL A 276 -0.45 26.76 -5.20
C VAL A 276 -0.22 27.94 -4.29
N GLU A 277 -0.19 29.14 -4.87
CA GLU A 277 -0.09 30.39 -4.11
C GLU A 277 -1.46 30.80 -3.58
N ARG A 278 -1.50 31.34 -2.37
CA ARG A 278 -2.70 31.81 -1.66
C ARG A 278 -2.42 33.13 -0.95
#